data_AF-A0AAD4I262-F1
#
_entry.id   AF-A0AAD4I262-F1
#
_cell.length_a   1.000
_cell.length_b   1.000
_cell.length_c   1.000
_cell.angle_alpha   90.00
_cell.angle_beta   90.00
_cell.angle_gamma   90.00
#
_symmetry.space_group_name_H-M   'P 1'
#
loop_
_entity.id
_entity.type
_entity.pdbx_description
1 polymer ?
#
loop_
_entity_poly.entity_id
_entity_poly.type
_entity_poly.pdbx_seq_one_letter_code
_entity_poly.pdbx_strand_id
1 'polypeptide(L)'
;MCQQCTSIHPALEELVTKHTRTGIQDIVGRADRLLQVCNQMEDRYRDAGIAFHKTERAARHAWENDTGEWAHHYANLEKAFLLDRYEDIFAPLEDMTKRLTKLRTKAQHVPSAASASQLMVALRHELLPPMEALLTEFKTFKYFISRLKMDAHALRTFNRQFYQVNDLGIRCAWYDPVVDIINNKRTVRNRSGECTLFADWVYSLPEAQRALKVQAGLDGFNPSGSLFEDRLFAYSMDLLWRANEGLLPDGSQAIQGVQ
;
A
#
# COMPACT_ATOMS: atom_id res chain seq x y z
N MET A 1 42.31 9.14 26.32
CA MET A 1 41.68 10.13 25.40
C MET A 1 40.53 9.44 24.70
N CYS A 2 39.31 9.95 24.81
CA CYS A 2 38.13 9.37 24.15
C CYS A 2 38.20 9.64 22.64
N GLN A 3 38.09 8.60 21.81
CA GLN A 3 38.14 8.69 20.34
C GLN A 3 36.94 9.46 19.71
N GLN A 4 35.98 9.91 20.52
CA GLN A 4 34.78 10.63 20.05
C GLN A 4 34.81 12.14 20.31
N CYS A 5 35.86 12.69 20.93
CA CYS A 5 35.94 14.13 21.19
C CYS A 5 36.64 14.84 20.03
N THR A 6 35.87 15.33 19.05
CA THR A 6 36.40 16.29 18.07
C THR A 6 36.63 17.62 18.78
N SER A 7 37.88 18.08 18.90
CA SER A 7 38.15 19.42 19.41
C SER A 7 37.69 20.44 18.37
N ILE A 8 36.72 21.27 18.75
CA ILE A 8 36.21 22.34 17.90
C ILE A 8 36.99 23.60 18.27
N HIS A 9 37.53 24.28 17.27
CA HIS A 9 38.20 25.55 17.50
C HIS A 9 37.18 26.56 18.05
N PRO A 10 37.46 27.29 19.15
CA PRO A 10 36.48 28.18 19.79
C PRO A 10 35.87 29.22 18.82
N ALA A 11 36.68 29.74 17.89
CA ALA A 11 36.22 30.68 16.86
C ALA A 11 35.18 30.09 15.87
N LEU A 12 34.99 28.77 15.83
CA LEU A 12 34.05 28.08 14.96
C LEU A 12 32.84 27.52 15.72
N GLU A 13 32.79 27.64 17.04
CA GLU A 13 31.81 26.95 17.87
C GLU A 13 30.36 27.37 17.56
N GLU A 14 30.12 28.66 17.37
CA GLU A 14 28.80 29.18 17.00
C GLU A 14 28.36 28.69 15.61
N LEU A 15 29.29 28.74 14.63
CA LEU A 15 29.04 28.29 13.26
C LEU A 15 28.71 26.79 13.23
N VAL A 16 29.51 25.96 13.91
CA VAL A 16 29.30 24.51 14.00
C VAL A 16 27.98 24.20 14.72
N THR A 17 27.68 24.91 15.81
CA THR A 17 26.40 24.77 16.51
C THR A 17 25.22 25.03 15.58
N LYS A 18 25.23 26.17 14.87
CA LYS A 18 24.17 26.55 13.94
C LYS A 18 23.99 25.52 12.83
N HIS A 19 25.09 25.15 12.15
CA HIS A 19 25.05 24.20 11.05
C HIS A 19 24.57 22.82 11.49
N THR A 20 25.04 22.35 12.65
CA THR A 20 24.65 21.03 13.19
C THR A 20 23.17 21.02 13.60
N ARG A 21 22.66 22.11 14.18
CA ARG A 21 21.22 22.24 14.49
C ARG A 21 20.36 22.22 13.23
N THR A 22 20.79 22.88 12.15
CA THR A 22 20.12 22.77 10.85
C THR A 22 20.09 21.32 10.37
N GLY A 23 21.21 20.60 10.46
CA GLY A 23 21.27 19.17 10.10
C GLY A 23 20.30 18.30 10.94
N ILE A 24 20.17 18.57 12.23
CA ILE A 24 19.22 17.86 13.10
C ILE A 24 17.77 18.18 12.71
N GLN A 25 17.46 19.44 12.39
CA GLN A 25 16.13 19.83 11.90
C GLN A 25 15.81 19.16 10.55
N ASP A 26 16.79 19.03 9.66
CA ASP A 26 16.63 18.30 8.40
C ASP A 26 16.29 16.83 8.62
N ILE A 27 16.87 16.18 9.65
CA ILE A 27 16.51 14.81 10.04
C ILE A 27 15.05 14.72 10.46
N VAL A 28 14.56 15.66 11.28
CA VAL A 28 13.13 15.71 11.65
C VAL A 28 12.25 15.84 10.41
N GLY A 29 12.56 16.80 9.53
CA GLY A 29 11.79 17.00 8.30
C GLY A 29 11.83 15.80 7.34
N ARG A 30 12.95 15.06 7.28
CA ARG A 30 13.05 13.81 6.52
C ARG A 30 12.21 12.70 7.13
N ALA A 31 12.22 12.55 8.45
CA ALA A 31 11.40 11.56 9.15
C ALA A 31 9.91 11.82 8.92
N ASP A 32 9.46 13.08 9.04
CA ASP A 32 8.06 13.47 8.80
C ASP A 32 7.62 13.14 7.37
N ARG A 33 8.45 13.46 6.37
CA ARG A 33 8.17 13.11 4.97
C ARG A 33 8.07 11.60 4.77
N LEU A 34 8.98 10.82 5.34
CA LEU A 34 8.93 9.36 5.22
C LEU A 34 7.67 8.77 5.86
N LEU A 35 7.30 9.23 7.06
CA LEU A 35 6.08 8.81 7.73
C LEU A 35 4.83 9.10 6.88
N GLN A 36 4.78 10.28 6.26
CA GLN A 36 3.68 10.62 5.34
C GLN A 36 3.62 9.68 4.13
N VAL A 37 4.75 9.35 3.53
CA VAL A 37 4.79 8.46 2.34
C VAL A 37 4.51 7.00 2.73
N CYS A 38 4.86 6.56 3.94
CA CYS A 38 4.51 5.22 4.43
C CYS A 38 2.99 4.98 4.35
N ASN A 39 2.17 5.95 4.77
CA ASN A 39 0.72 5.85 4.69
C ASN A 39 0.20 5.65 3.25
N GLN A 40 0.90 6.19 2.25
CA GLN A 40 0.52 6.05 0.83
C GLN A 40 0.88 4.68 0.25
N MET A 41 1.71 3.88 0.92
CA MET A 41 2.11 2.55 0.42
C MET A 41 0.97 1.54 0.51
N GLU A 42 0.14 1.62 1.55
CA GLU A 42 -1.07 0.80 1.71
C GLU A 42 -2.04 1.02 0.53
N ASP A 43 -2.25 2.29 0.14
CA ASP A 43 -3.09 2.63 -1.01
C ASP A 43 -2.59 1.99 -2.31
N ARG A 44 -1.28 2.05 -2.56
CA ARG A 44 -0.67 1.48 -3.76
C ARG A 44 -0.73 -0.04 -3.79
N TYR A 45 -0.56 -0.67 -2.64
CA TYR A 45 -0.73 -2.11 -2.49
C TYR A 45 -2.18 -2.51 -2.78
N ARG A 46 -3.16 -1.77 -2.26
CA ARG A 46 -4.58 -2.01 -2.52
C ARG A 46 -4.92 -1.86 -4.00
N ASP A 47 -4.44 -0.82 -4.67
CA ASP A 47 -4.63 -0.65 -6.12
C ASP A 47 -4.11 -1.86 -6.91
N ALA A 48 -2.92 -2.34 -6.55
CA ALA A 48 -2.28 -3.49 -7.16
C ALA A 48 -3.09 -4.78 -6.92
N GLY A 49 -3.57 -4.98 -5.68
CA GLY A 49 -4.40 -6.14 -5.33
C GLY A 49 -5.75 -6.13 -6.08
N ILE A 50 -6.41 -4.98 -6.21
CA ILE A 50 -7.61 -4.86 -7.04
C ILE A 50 -7.31 -5.21 -8.50
N ALA A 51 -6.18 -4.75 -9.05
CA ALA A 51 -5.80 -5.07 -10.41
C ALA A 51 -5.54 -6.57 -10.60
N PHE A 52 -4.85 -7.21 -9.64
CA PHE A 52 -4.59 -8.66 -9.63
C PHE A 52 -5.88 -9.47 -9.52
N HIS A 53 -6.76 -9.14 -8.58
CA HIS A 53 -8.00 -9.90 -8.37
C HIS A 53 -8.99 -9.72 -9.51
N LYS A 54 -9.00 -8.57 -10.20
CA LYS A 54 -9.76 -8.38 -11.46
C LYS A 54 -9.24 -9.22 -12.64
N THR A 55 -8.35 -10.20 -12.40
CA THR A 55 -7.91 -11.15 -13.41
C THR A 55 -8.50 -12.53 -13.14
N GLU A 56 -8.86 -13.23 -14.21
CA GLU A 56 -9.49 -14.54 -14.15
C GLU A 56 -8.43 -15.62 -13.92
N ARG A 57 -8.79 -16.68 -13.18
CA ARG A 57 -7.91 -17.84 -12.94
C ARG A 57 -7.25 -18.37 -14.21
N ALA A 58 -8.01 -18.46 -15.30
CA ALA A 58 -7.50 -18.99 -16.57
C ALA A 58 -6.35 -18.12 -17.12
N ALA A 59 -6.47 -16.79 -17.04
CA ALA A 59 -5.41 -15.89 -17.45
C ALA A 59 -4.19 -15.99 -16.52
N ARG A 60 -4.40 -16.15 -15.21
CA ARG A 60 -3.33 -16.36 -14.23
C ARG A 60 -2.55 -17.65 -14.51
N HIS A 61 -3.26 -18.75 -14.74
CA HIS A 61 -2.66 -20.03 -15.12
C HIS A 61 -1.92 -19.98 -16.45
N ALA A 62 -2.48 -19.31 -17.46
CA ALA A 62 -1.81 -19.16 -18.74
C ALA A 62 -0.53 -18.32 -18.63
N TRP A 63 -0.53 -17.31 -17.76
CA TRP A 63 0.64 -16.48 -17.47
C TRP A 63 1.69 -17.25 -16.65
N GLU A 64 1.28 -18.08 -15.70
CA GLU A 64 2.17 -18.94 -14.90
C GLU A 64 2.91 -19.97 -15.77
N ASN A 65 2.20 -20.58 -16.72
CA ASN A 65 2.75 -21.60 -17.62
C ASN A 65 3.67 -21.03 -18.72
N ASP A 66 3.84 -19.71 -18.79
CA ASP A 66 4.80 -19.09 -19.69
C ASP A 66 6.23 -19.29 -19.17
N THR A 67 7.09 -19.91 -19.98
CA THR A 67 8.45 -20.29 -19.58
C THR A 67 9.39 -19.09 -19.62
N GLY A 68 9.34 -18.22 -18.61
CA GLY A 68 10.19 -17.03 -18.54
C GLY A 68 10.05 -16.19 -17.28
N GLU A 69 10.39 -14.91 -17.38
CA GLU A 69 10.29 -13.92 -16.29
C GLU A 69 8.85 -13.76 -15.76
N TRP A 70 7.87 -14.09 -16.60
CA TRP A 70 6.44 -13.99 -16.29
C TRP A 70 5.99 -14.93 -15.17
N ALA A 71 6.52 -16.16 -15.09
CA ALA A 71 6.26 -17.08 -13.99
C ALA A 71 6.80 -16.53 -12.66
N HIS A 72 7.98 -15.90 -12.67
CA HIS A 72 8.54 -15.26 -11.48
C HIS A 72 7.71 -14.06 -11.02
N HIS A 73 7.23 -13.24 -11.96
CA HIS A 73 6.33 -12.12 -11.65
C HIS A 73 5.00 -12.61 -11.05
N TYR A 74 4.43 -13.68 -11.60
CA TYR A 74 3.21 -14.27 -11.07
C TYR A 74 3.39 -14.81 -9.64
N ALA A 75 4.47 -15.56 -9.37
CA ALA A 75 4.77 -16.08 -8.04
C ALA A 75 4.86 -14.96 -6.97
N ASN A 76 5.43 -13.80 -7.33
CA ASN A 76 5.48 -12.65 -6.44
C ASN A 76 4.09 -12.02 -6.18
N LEU A 77 3.23 -11.99 -7.20
CA LEU A 77 1.85 -11.51 -7.06
C LEU A 77 1.00 -12.46 -6.21
N GLU A 78 1.10 -13.76 -6.43
CA GLU A 78 0.42 -14.79 -5.63
C GLU A 78 0.85 -14.68 -4.17
N LYS A 79 2.16 -14.64 -3.90
CA LYS A 79 2.69 -14.42 -2.55
C LYS A 79 2.27 -13.09 -1.95
N ALA A 80 1.84 -12.09 -2.72
CA ALA A 80 1.42 -10.81 -2.19
C ALA A 80 -0.11 -10.68 -2.00
N PHE A 81 -0.92 -11.39 -2.79
CA PHE A 81 -2.36 -11.15 -2.86
C PHE A 81 -3.22 -12.37 -2.54
N LEU A 82 -2.62 -13.56 -2.46
CA LEU A 82 -3.26 -14.81 -2.02
C LEU A 82 -2.72 -15.25 -0.65
N LEU A 83 -2.35 -14.30 0.19
CA LEU A 83 -1.80 -14.55 1.53
C LEU A 83 -2.88 -14.86 2.57
N ASP A 84 -2.48 -15.64 3.57
CA ASP A 84 -3.26 -15.85 4.79
C ASP A 84 -3.25 -14.63 5.72
N ARG A 85 -2.17 -13.81 5.67
CA ARG A 85 -1.93 -12.71 6.63
C ARG A 85 -1.36 -11.46 5.97
N TYR A 86 -2.17 -10.41 5.91
CA TYR A 86 -1.77 -9.08 5.43
C TYR A 86 -0.60 -8.49 6.25
N GLU A 87 -0.56 -8.80 7.54
CA GLU A 87 0.44 -8.23 8.46
C GLU A 87 1.87 -8.58 8.03
N ASP A 88 2.07 -9.71 7.34
CA ASP A 88 3.40 -10.14 6.91
C ASP A 88 3.99 -9.24 5.81
N ILE A 89 3.13 -8.63 4.97
CA ILE A 89 3.59 -7.66 3.95
C ILE A 89 3.98 -6.34 4.60
N PHE A 90 3.20 -5.89 5.58
CA PHE A 90 3.34 -4.55 6.15
C PHE A 90 4.16 -4.50 7.44
N ALA A 91 4.55 -5.65 8.01
CA ALA A 91 5.45 -5.73 9.15
C ALA A 91 6.75 -4.90 8.96
N PRO A 92 7.42 -4.91 7.79
CA PRO A 92 8.57 -4.03 7.55
C PRO A 92 8.19 -2.54 7.63
N LEU A 93 7.03 -2.15 7.11
CA LEU A 93 6.57 -0.76 7.13
C LEU A 93 6.18 -0.29 8.53
N GLU A 94 5.54 -1.15 9.33
CA GLU A 94 5.22 -0.89 10.73
C GLU A 94 6.49 -0.71 11.57
N ASP A 95 7.47 -1.58 11.39
CA ASP A 95 8.74 -1.50 12.10
C ASP A 95 9.52 -0.23 11.70
N MET A 96 9.57 0.09 10.40
CA MET A 96 10.14 1.36 9.91
C MET A 96 9.41 2.57 10.52
N THR A 97 8.08 2.55 10.61
CA THR A 97 7.28 3.63 11.20
C THR A 97 7.60 3.83 12.68
N LYS A 98 7.76 2.74 13.45
CA LYS A 98 8.17 2.78 14.86
C LYS A 98 9.57 3.36 15.02
N ARG A 99 10.53 2.89 14.21
CA ARG A 99 11.92 3.38 14.23
C ARG A 99 12.04 4.84 13.78
N LEU A 100 11.33 5.26 12.74
CA LEU A 100 11.25 6.65 12.28
C LEU A 100 10.68 7.56 13.37
N THR A 101 9.60 7.13 14.03
CA THR A 101 9.00 7.88 15.14
C THR A 101 9.99 8.05 16.28
N LYS A 102 10.68 6.98 16.69
CA LYS A 102 11.72 7.02 17.72
C LYS A 102 12.87 7.96 17.34
N LEU A 103 13.33 7.91 16.09
CA LEU A 103 14.40 8.74 15.56
C LEU A 103 14.00 10.22 15.53
N ARG A 104 12.78 10.52 15.08
CA ARG A 104 12.17 11.86 15.08
C ARG A 104 12.12 12.42 16.50
N THR A 105 11.56 11.66 17.45
CA THR A 105 11.50 12.06 18.86
C THR A 105 12.90 12.32 19.40
N LYS A 106 13.87 11.45 19.11
CA LYS A 106 15.25 11.64 19.54
C LYS A 106 15.85 12.95 19.00
N ALA A 107 15.65 13.26 17.73
CA ALA A 107 16.12 14.50 17.11
C ALA A 107 15.44 15.75 17.71
N GLN A 108 14.14 15.67 18.02
CA GLN A 108 13.39 16.77 18.65
C GLN A 108 13.83 17.07 20.09
N HIS A 109 14.33 16.05 20.81
CA HIS A 109 14.75 16.17 22.21
C HIS A 109 16.25 16.45 22.39
N VAL A 110 16.96 16.81 21.32
CA VAL A 110 18.36 17.25 21.46
C VAL A 110 18.39 18.56 22.27
N PRO A 111 19.12 18.62 23.41
CA PRO A 111 19.08 19.78 24.30
C PRO A 111 19.43 21.10 23.61
N SER A 112 18.72 22.18 23.96
CA SER A 112 19.00 23.54 23.47
C SER A 112 20.36 24.07 23.95
N ALA A 113 20.84 23.60 25.10
CA ALA A 113 22.13 23.98 25.68
C ALA A 113 23.29 23.01 25.33
N ALA A 114 23.08 22.06 24.41
CA ALA A 114 24.15 21.14 23.99
C ALA A 114 25.30 21.88 23.32
N SER A 115 26.54 21.51 23.67
CA SER A 115 27.75 22.07 23.05
C SER A 115 27.90 21.63 21.59
N ALA A 116 28.72 22.34 20.80
CA ALA A 116 28.94 22.00 19.40
C ALA A 116 29.45 20.55 19.21
N SER A 117 30.30 20.08 20.12
CA SER A 117 30.83 18.70 20.11
C SER A 117 29.73 17.67 20.38
N GLN A 118 28.87 17.93 21.37
CA GLN A 118 27.72 17.06 21.68
C GLN A 118 26.72 17.00 20.52
N LEU A 119 26.45 18.15 19.88
CA LEU A 119 25.58 18.22 18.70
C LEU A 119 26.17 17.41 17.54
N MET A 120 27.48 17.52 17.29
CA MET A 120 28.13 16.76 16.22
C MET A 120 28.05 15.26 16.45
N VAL A 121 28.28 14.82 17.69
CA VAL A 121 28.15 13.39 18.05
C VAL A 121 26.71 12.92 17.83
N ALA A 122 25.72 13.68 18.33
CA ALA A 122 24.32 13.36 18.13
C ALA A 122 23.98 13.27 16.63
N LEU A 123 24.38 14.25 15.82
CA LEU A 123 24.09 14.24 14.39
C LEU A 123 24.78 13.07 13.67
N ARG A 124 26.11 12.93 13.81
CA ARG A 124 26.92 12.00 13.00
C ARG A 124 26.83 10.54 13.42
N HIS A 125 26.66 10.28 14.71
CA HIS A 125 26.68 8.91 15.24
C HIS A 125 25.31 8.41 15.65
N GLU A 126 24.41 9.31 16.04
CA GLU A 126 23.13 8.90 16.62
C GLU A 126 21.93 9.13 15.72
N LEU A 127 22.00 10.06 14.76
CA LEU A 127 20.85 10.47 13.93
C LEU A 127 21.02 10.14 12.45
N LEU A 128 22.16 10.50 11.84
CA LEU A 128 22.42 10.25 10.42
C LEU A 128 22.44 8.75 10.05
N PRO A 129 23.24 7.89 10.72
CA PRO A 129 23.32 6.48 10.36
C PRO A 129 21.97 5.75 10.38
N PRO A 130 21.14 5.85 11.45
CA PRO A 130 19.82 5.20 11.43
C PRO A 130 18.86 5.83 10.41
N MET A 131 18.96 7.14 10.13
CA MET A 131 18.16 7.76 9.06
C MET A 131 18.51 7.17 7.68
N GLU A 132 19.80 7.01 7.37
CA GLU A 132 20.26 6.46 6.10
C GLU A 132 19.89 4.99 5.93
N ALA A 133 19.97 4.20 7.00
CA ALA A 133 19.50 2.83 7.02
C ALA A 133 17.99 2.76 6.72
N LEU A 134 17.17 3.54 7.43
CA LEU A 134 15.72 3.60 7.22
C LEU A 134 15.35 4.07 5.81
N LEU A 135 16.09 5.03 5.25
CA LEU A 135 15.91 5.48 3.87
C LEU A 135 16.18 4.36 2.86
N THR A 136 17.19 3.53 3.11
CA THR A 136 17.55 2.41 2.24
C THR A 136 16.49 1.32 2.29
N GLU A 137 16.08 0.93 3.49
CA GLU A 137 15.00 -0.04 3.70
C GLU A 137 13.68 0.44 3.06
N PHE A 138 13.33 1.71 3.25
CA PHE A 138 12.13 2.28 2.65
C PHE A 138 12.17 2.27 1.12
N LYS A 139 13.33 2.56 0.51
CA LYS A 139 13.49 2.45 -0.95
C LYS A 139 13.26 1.03 -1.44
N THR A 140 13.79 0.04 -0.75
CA THR A 140 13.58 -1.38 -1.08
C THR A 140 12.10 -1.75 -0.99
N PHE A 141 11.43 -1.36 0.09
CA PHE A 141 10.00 -1.62 0.27
C PHE A 141 9.15 -0.91 -0.81
N LYS A 142 9.45 0.36 -1.09
CA LYS A 142 8.78 1.13 -2.14
C LYS A 142 8.99 0.50 -3.52
N TYR A 143 10.18 -0.03 -3.80
CA TYR A 143 10.47 -0.75 -5.04
C TYR A 143 9.63 -2.01 -5.15
N PHE A 144 9.56 -2.81 -4.07
CA PHE A 144 8.70 -3.99 -4.00
C PHE A 144 7.22 -3.67 -4.30
N ILE A 145 6.62 -2.67 -3.63
CA ILE A 145 5.23 -2.27 -3.88
C ILE A 145 5.05 -1.75 -5.32
N SER A 146 6.01 -0.98 -5.83
CA SER A 146 5.97 -0.50 -7.23
C SER A 146 5.99 -1.66 -8.23
N ARG A 147 6.82 -2.69 -7.98
CA ARG A 147 6.90 -3.90 -8.80
C ARG A 147 5.58 -4.68 -8.77
N LEU A 148 4.99 -4.90 -7.59
CA LEU A 148 3.67 -5.54 -7.47
C LEU A 148 2.62 -4.80 -8.31
N LYS A 149 2.60 -3.46 -8.25
CA LYS A 149 1.67 -2.66 -9.06
C LYS A 149 1.90 -2.86 -10.56
N MET A 150 3.15 -2.79 -11.01
CA MET A 150 3.50 -2.99 -12.42
C MET A 150 3.08 -4.39 -12.90
N ASP A 151 3.46 -5.43 -12.16
CA ASP A 151 3.22 -6.81 -12.53
C ASP A 151 1.70 -7.12 -12.52
N ALA A 152 0.94 -6.60 -11.54
CA ALA A 152 -0.51 -6.75 -11.49
C ALA A 152 -1.22 -6.04 -12.66
N HIS A 153 -0.75 -4.87 -13.09
CA HIS A 153 -1.29 -4.19 -14.26
C HIS A 153 -0.94 -4.89 -15.58
N ALA A 154 0.26 -5.46 -15.67
CA ALA A 154 0.66 -6.28 -16.81
C ALA A 154 -0.25 -7.51 -16.91
N LEU A 155 -0.46 -8.23 -15.79
CA LEU A 155 -1.38 -9.36 -15.68
C LEU A 155 -2.80 -8.98 -16.10
N ARG A 156 -3.29 -7.83 -15.62
CA ARG A 156 -4.61 -7.31 -16.02
C ARG A 156 -4.70 -7.01 -17.51
N THR A 157 -3.62 -6.57 -18.15
CA THR A 157 -3.58 -6.28 -19.59
C THR A 157 -3.66 -7.56 -20.41
N PHE A 158 -2.92 -8.60 -20.02
CA PHE A 158 -3.04 -9.93 -20.65
C PHE A 158 -4.38 -10.60 -20.38
N ASN A 159 -4.93 -10.43 -19.18
CA ASN A 159 -6.28 -10.91 -18.88
C ASN A 159 -7.32 -10.29 -19.82
N ARG A 160 -7.11 -9.05 -20.29
CA ARG A 160 -8.00 -8.49 -21.31
C ARG A 160 -7.91 -9.22 -22.64
N GLN A 161 -6.83 -9.94 -22.93
CA GLN A 161 -6.70 -10.74 -24.16
C GLN A 161 -7.31 -12.14 -24.00
N PHE A 162 -7.40 -12.64 -22.77
CA PHE A 162 -8.16 -13.84 -22.39
C PHE A 162 -9.63 -13.48 -22.19
N TYR A 163 -10.42 -13.49 -23.26
CA TYR A 163 -11.87 -13.26 -23.18
C TYR A 163 -12.61 -14.58 -22.92
N GLN A 164 -13.24 -14.71 -21.75
CA GLN A 164 -14.30 -15.69 -21.56
C GLN A 164 -15.64 -15.05 -21.92
N VAL A 165 -16.26 -15.57 -22.98
CA VAL A 165 -17.65 -15.27 -23.33
C VAL A 165 -18.51 -16.47 -22.92
N ASN A 166 -19.71 -16.22 -22.41
CA ASN A 166 -20.69 -17.28 -22.19
C ASN A 166 -21.26 -17.77 -23.54
N ASP A 167 -22.14 -18.77 -23.50
CA ASP A 167 -22.78 -19.35 -24.69
C ASP A 167 -23.58 -18.34 -25.54
N LEU A 168 -23.85 -17.14 -25.00
CA LEU A 168 -24.54 -16.04 -25.68
C LEU A 168 -23.57 -15.00 -26.26
N GLY A 169 -22.26 -15.26 -26.23
CA GLY A 169 -21.23 -14.32 -26.68
C GLY A 169 -21.02 -13.13 -25.72
N ILE A 170 -21.62 -13.17 -24.53
CA ILE A 170 -21.51 -12.09 -23.54
C ILE A 170 -20.26 -12.33 -22.71
N ARG A 171 -19.42 -11.30 -22.58
CA ARG A 171 -18.25 -11.30 -21.71
C ARG A 171 -18.65 -11.65 -20.27
N CYS A 172 -18.08 -12.72 -19.72
CA CYS A 172 -18.37 -13.19 -18.37
C CYS A 172 -17.20 -12.89 -17.42
N ALA A 173 -16.83 -11.62 -17.31
CA ALA A 173 -15.84 -11.21 -16.32
C ALA A 173 -16.49 -11.27 -14.92
N TRP A 174 -15.85 -11.95 -13.97
CA TRP A 174 -16.40 -12.07 -12.60
C TRP A 174 -16.61 -10.70 -11.93
N TYR A 175 -15.76 -9.72 -12.25
CA TYR A 175 -15.80 -8.37 -11.69
C TYR A 175 -16.72 -7.40 -12.47
N ASP A 176 -17.51 -7.89 -13.44
CA ASP A 176 -18.47 -7.07 -14.18
C ASP A 176 -19.58 -6.61 -13.23
N PRO A 177 -19.62 -5.32 -12.86
CA PRO A 177 -20.44 -4.91 -11.77
C PRO A 177 -21.83 -4.51 -12.30
N VAL A 178 -22.88 -4.92 -11.60
CA VAL A 178 -24.27 -4.70 -11.98
C VAL A 178 -25.07 -4.19 -10.79
N VAL A 179 -26.18 -3.52 -11.07
CA VAL A 179 -27.15 -3.13 -10.04
C VAL A 179 -28.23 -4.20 -10.00
N ASP A 180 -28.37 -4.85 -8.85
CA ASP A 180 -29.55 -5.66 -8.57
C ASP A 180 -30.75 -4.71 -8.44
N ILE A 181 -31.58 -4.69 -9.48
CA ILE A 181 -32.73 -3.78 -9.60
C ILE A 181 -33.76 -4.05 -8.49
N ILE A 182 -33.86 -5.30 -8.01
CA ILE A 182 -34.86 -5.70 -7.01
C ILE A 182 -34.47 -5.15 -5.63
N ASN A 183 -33.19 -5.27 -5.28
CA ASN A 183 -32.69 -4.87 -3.96
C ASN A 183 -32.05 -3.48 -3.95
N ASN A 184 -31.95 -2.82 -5.11
CA ASN A 184 -31.18 -1.60 -5.34
C ASN A 184 -29.75 -1.68 -4.76
N LYS A 185 -29.12 -2.85 -4.90
CA LYS A 185 -27.78 -3.14 -4.35
C LYS A 185 -26.77 -3.33 -5.48
N ARG A 186 -25.57 -2.80 -5.29
CA ARG A 186 -24.42 -3.08 -6.17
C ARG A 186 -23.98 -4.53 -5.96
N THR A 187 -23.76 -5.26 -7.04
CA THR A 187 -23.27 -6.65 -7.05
C THR A 187 -22.38 -6.87 -8.27
N VAL A 188 -21.84 -8.07 -8.41
CA VAL A 188 -21.22 -8.55 -9.65
C VAL A 188 -22.15 -9.50 -10.41
N ARG A 189 -21.98 -9.55 -11.73
CA ARG A 189 -22.73 -10.46 -12.63
C ARG A 189 -22.42 -11.93 -12.34
N ASN A 190 -21.18 -12.25 -11.98
CA ASN A 190 -20.77 -13.60 -11.65
C ASN A 190 -20.00 -13.63 -10.33
N ARG A 191 -20.55 -14.34 -9.33
CA ARG A 191 -19.97 -14.49 -7.99
C ARG A 191 -19.10 -15.76 -7.84
N SER A 192 -18.89 -16.55 -8.90
CA SER A 192 -18.17 -17.83 -8.76
C SER A 192 -16.67 -17.63 -8.48
N GLY A 193 -16.13 -18.44 -7.55
CA GLY A 193 -14.71 -18.65 -7.25
C GLY A 193 -13.88 -17.41 -6.89
N GLU A 194 -13.64 -16.56 -7.87
CA GLU A 194 -12.83 -15.34 -7.80
C GLU A 194 -13.38 -14.30 -6.84
N CYS A 195 -14.71 -14.21 -6.73
CA CYS A 195 -15.34 -13.29 -5.80
C CYS A 195 -15.00 -13.61 -4.34
N THR A 196 -14.86 -14.89 -3.99
CA THR A 196 -14.47 -15.33 -2.64
C THR A 196 -13.02 -14.99 -2.36
N LEU A 197 -12.10 -15.29 -3.29
CA LEU A 197 -10.68 -14.93 -3.16
C LEU A 197 -10.48 -13.41 -2.99
N PHE A 198 -11.23 -12.62 -3.74
CA PHE A 198 -11.22 -11.18 -3.59
C PHE A 198 -11.78 -10.72 -2.23
N ALA A 199 -12.89 -11.32 -1.78
CA ALA A 199 -13.48 -11.00 -0.47
C ALA A 199 -12.53 -11.36 0.69
N ASP A 200 -11.88 -12.52 0.63
CA ASP A 200 -10.90 -12.97 1.63
C ASP A 200 -9.69 -12.02 1.68
N TRP A 201 -9.17 -11.63 0.50
CA TRP A 201 -8.12 -10.63 0.41
C TRP A 201 -8.56 -9.27 0.97
N VAL A 202 -9.76 -8.79 0.61
CA VAL A 202 -10.31 -7.54 1.15
C VAL A 202 -10.45 -7.62 2.67
N TYR A 203 -10.89 -8.75 3.21
CA TYR A 203 -11.00 -8.98 4.64
C TYR A 203 -9.65 -8.87 5.34
N SER A 204 -8.56 -9.32 4.70
CA SER A 204 -7.22 -9.17 5.25
C SER A 204 -6.76 -7.71 5.40
N LEU A 205 -7.39 -6.75 4.70
CA LEU A 205 -6.99 -5.35 4.73
C LEU A 205 -7.33 -4.68 6.08
N PRO A 206 -6.42 -3.89 6.68
CA PRO A 206 -6.63 -3.24 7.98
C PRO A 206 -7.84 -2.30 7.99
N GLU A 207 -8.12 -1.61 6.89
CA GLU A 207 -9.28 -0.74 6.76
C GLU A 207 -10.61 -1.51 6.72
N ALA A 208 -10.63 -2.71 6.14
CA ALA A 208 -11.80 -3.58 6.19
C ALA A 208 -12.03 -4.03 7.64
N GLN A 209 -10.96 -4.47 8.32
CA GLN A 209 -11.01 -4.82 9.75
C GLN A 209 -11.50 -3.65 10.63
N ARG A 210 -11.03 -2.42 10.38
CA ARG A 210 -11.47 -1.22 11.10
C ARG A 210 -12.93 -0.89 10.81
N ALA A 211 -13.35 -0.92 9.55
CA ALA A 211 -14.74 -0.66 9.17
C ALA A 211 -15.69 -1.67 9.83
N LEU A 212 -15.32 -2.95 9.79
CA LEU A 212 -16.07 -4.02 10.44
C LEU A 212 -16.15 -3.83 11.97
N LYS A 213 -15.07 -3.43 12.63
CA LYS A 213 -15.04 -3.14 14.09
C LYS A 213 -15.92 -1.95 14.49
N VAL A 214 -15.84 -0.84 13.77
CA VAL A 214 -16.67 0.35 14.05
C VAL A 214 -18.15 0.01 13.96
N GLN A 215 -18.53 -0.79 12.96
CA GLN A 215 -19.92 -1.14 12.69
C GLN A 215 -20.42 -2.27 13.61
N ALA A 216 -19.53 -3.15 14.05
CA ALA A 216 -19.83 -4.12 15.09
C ALA A 216 -20.01 -3.51 16.48
N GLY A 217 -19.35 -2.38 16.76
CA GLY A 217 -19.60 -1.58 17.95
C GLY A 217 -21.00 -0.96 17.98
N LEU A 218 -21.66 -0.83 16.82
CA LEU A 218 -23.02 -0.31 16.69
C LEU A 218 -24.10 -1.41 16.78
N ASP A 219 -23.82 -2.63 16.27
CA ASP A 219 -24.84 -3.69 16.12
C ASP A 219 -24.56 -4.98 16.93
N GLY A 220 -23.43 -5.05 17.65
CA GLY A 220 -22.92 -6.30 18.26
C GLY A 220 -22.10 -7.11 17.24
N PHE A 221 -20.91 -7.60 17.65
CA PHE A 221 -20.02 -8.36 16.76
C PHE A 221 -20.46 -9.82 16.65
N ASN A 222 -20.97 -10.23 15.49
CA ASN A 222 -21.15 -11.64 15.13
C ASN A 222 -20.42 -11.95 13.80
N PRO A 223 -19.16 -12.42 13.84
CA PRO A 223 -18.34 -12.66 12.66
C PRO A 223 -18.79 -13.87 11.82
N SER A 224 -19.78 -14.64 12.27
CA SER A 224 -20.29 -15.84 11.58
C SER A 224 -21.75 -15.71 11.11
N GLY A 225 -22.32 -14.50 11.13
CA GLY A 225 -23.68 -14.24 10.64
C GLY A 225 -23.73 -13.76 9.18
N SER A 226 -24.84 -14.01 8.48
CA SER A 226 -25.09 -13.51 7.11
C SER A 226 -24.90 -11.99 6.96
N LEU A 227 -25.14 -11.23 8.03
CA LEU A 227 -24.89 -9.79 8.08
C LEU A 227 -23.42 -9.41 7.92
N PHE A 228 -22.49 -10.25 8.37
CA PHE A 228 -21.06 -10.02 8.26
C PHE A 228 -20.58 -10.24 6.81
N GLU A 229 -21.02 -11.34 6.20
CA GLU A 229 -20.74 -11.66 4.79
C GLU A 229 -21.32 -10.59 3.85
N ASP A 230 -22.55 -10.14 4.11
CA ASP A 230 -23.20 -9.06 3.35
C ASP A 230 -22.44 -7.72 3.46
N ARG A 231 -21.85 -7.43 4.63
CA ARG A 231 -21.07 -6.19 4.87
C ARG A 231 -19.72 -6.23 4.18
N LEU A 232 -18.99 -7.34 4.33
CA LEU A 232 -17.72 -7.55 3.64
C LEU A 232 -17.96 -7.47 2.13
N PHE A 233 -19.01 -8.12 1.64
CA PHE A 233 -19.41 -8.04 0.24
C PHE A 233 -19.70 -6.60 -0.20
N ALA A 234 -20.48 -5.83 0.55
CA ALA A 234 -20.77 -4.43 0.22
C ALA A 234 -19.50 -3.56 0.16
N TYR A 235 -18.56 -3.75 1.09
CA TYR A 235 -17.28 -3.05 1.10
C TYR A 235 -16.40 -3.46 -0.10
N SER A 236 -16.32 -4.75 -0.40
CA SER A 236 -15.65 -5.28 -1.59
C SER A 236 -16.23 -4.70 -2.88
N MET A 237 -17.56 -4.58 -2.98
CA MET A 237 -18.22 -3.99 -4.15
C MET A 237 -17.91 -2.50 -4.30
N ASP A 238 -17.89 -1.75 -3.20
CA ASP A 238 -17.51 -0.32 -3.22
C ASP A 238 -16.06 -0.13 -3.70
N LEU A 239 -15.13 -0.96 -3.23
CA LEU A 239 -13.74 -0.96 -3.70
C LEU A 239 -13.65 -1.26 -5.22
N LEU A 240 -14.35 -2.29 -5.70
CA LEU A 240 -14.34 -2.63 -7.13
C LEU A 240 -14.90 -1.50 -7.99
N TRP A 241 -15.98 -0.86 -7.53
CA TRP A 241 -16.70 0.20 -8.22
C TRP A 241 -15.87 1.48 -8.33
N ARG A 242 -15.29 1.96 -7.21
CA ARG A 242 -14.36 3.11 -7.21
C ARG A 242 -13.19 2.90 -8.17
N ALA A 243 -12.65 1.68 -8.20
CA ALA A 243 -11.56 1.32 -9.11
C ALA A 243 -11.97 1.16 -10.58
N ASN A 244 -13.27 1.05 -10.89
CA ASN A 244 -13.78 1.07 -12.27
C ASN A 244 -14.14 2.49 -12.71
N GLU A 245 -14.67 3.33 -11.81
CA GLU A 245 -14.99 4.73 -12.10
C GLU A 245 -13.74 5.57 -12.40
N GLY A 246 -12.60 5.29 -11.75
CA GLY A 246 -11.30 5.92 -12.08
C GLY A 246 -10.70 5.52 -13.44
N LEU A 247 -11.37 4.64 -14.20
CA LEU A 247 -10.97 4.21 -15.55
C LEU A 247 -12.00 4.61 -16.63
N LEU A 248 -13.08 5.31 -16.27
CA LEU A 248 -13.90 5.97 -17.28
C LEU A 248 -13.08 7.15 -17.82
N PRO A 249 -12.84 7.24 -19.14
CA PRO A 249 -12.31 8.48 -19.70
C PRO A 249 -13.30 9.59 -19.33
N ASP A 250 -12.76 10.76 -18.95
CA ASP A 250 -13.55 11.96 -18.69
C ASP A 250 -14.70 12.03 -19.71
N GLY A 251 -15.93 12.05 -19.20
CA GLY A 251 -17.16 12.05 -19.99
C GLY A 251 -17.37 13.32 -20.83
N SER A 252 -16.31 14.07 -21.14
CA SER A 252 -16.29 15.28 -21.94
C SER A 252 -15.94 15.05 -23.42
N GLN A 253 -15.83 13.81 -23.90
CA GLN A 253 -15.61 13.52 -25.33
C GLN A 253 -16.66 12.64 -26.04
N ALA A 254 -17.85 12.45 -25.46
CA ALA A 254 -18.92 11.67 -26.11
C ALA A 254 -20.20 12.47 -26.35
N ILE A 255 -20.11 13.70 -26.90
CA ILE A 255 -21.20 14.32 -27.67
C ILE A 255 -20.59 15.16 -28.80
N GLN A 256 -20.06 14.51 -29.83
CA GLN A 256 -20.08 15.09 -31.17
C GLN A 256 -20.44 13.98 -32.15
N GLY A 257 -21.56 14.18 -32.84
CA GLY A 257 -22.00 13.33 -33.93
C GLY A 257 -23.30 12.58 -33.64
N VAL A 258 -24.41 13.30 -33.47
CA VAL A 258 -25.64 13.07 -34.24
C VAL A 258 -26.44 14.38 -34.26
N GLN A 259 -26.32 15.15 -35.35
CA GLN A 259 -27.41 15.78 -36.09
C GLN A 259 -26.86 16.30 -37.41
#